data_AF-L0A338-F1
#
_entry.id   AF-L0A338-F1
#
_cell.length_a   1.000
_cell.length_b   1.000
_cell.length_c   1.000
_cell.angle_alpha   90.00
_cell.angle_beta   90.00
_cell.angle_gamma   90.00
#
_symmetry.space_group_name_H-M   'P 1'
#
loop_
_entity.id
_entity.type
_entity.pdbx_description
1 polymer ?
#
loop_
_entity_poly.entity_id
_entity_poly.type
_entity_poly.pdbx_seq_one_letter_code
_entity_poly.pdbx_strand_id
1 'polypeptide(L)'
;MFDSLHPRSTGKTPGTTQKASGLLMLSLLLAGCGPQGNSAVANPPTSGSRPPVVDEPVICTPSGDLPRVSAATGTPGSNFDVLVFVKNSGCRLDAVKAGVKAIEQLGAENSFTVNATDDAGIFTEQGLAAYEAVVFLNTSGDVLNPDQQRVFEKFIRSGKGFVGVHAAAETELNWPWYGALVGAYFSGKPKVQTGNVQVVNRTHASTQGLPDSLSLNEGWHSFRELQGNVVPLLNLDESSVAEIPRMGAHHPVSWYQFYDNGRSFYTGLGHTSESYADASFRKHLLGGIKWAATGGQPGAVSWGIMEKAPIARWESQGLGAEGKLFVFGGDKNGVVPVEATAETYAFDPRSNSWSRLKDMPELVHHAGQALDGRTVWIAGGFVGSTGIGGGVSTTANVWKYDIASDTWTAGPKLPAPRGGGALVRLDRELHFFGGAIRTQKEYRDFPTHWVLNLDNQGAGWKENVQPYPNNVNHMAGAALNGKIYGVGGQKDSQETGGNTASVNVYDPKTGAWTPVSSMPRALAHVAASTFTRGGRLVVVAGVTNVGTGDGSKGGTDVANVIEYDPIDDKWRELSPLPAPRQSPVAAIVNGQIIVSGGDYLQQPYDTTWISK
;
A
#
# COMPACT_ATOMS: atom_id res chain seq x y z
N MET A 1 3.10 -3.39 77.32
CA MET A 1 1.89 -4.23 77.43
C MET A 1 1.82 -5.00 76.13
N PHE A 2 2.05 -6.32 76.14
CA PHE A 2 1.08 -7.35 76.53
C PHE A 2 -0.14 -7.33 75.57
N ASP A 3 -0.46 -8.38 74.81
CA ASP A 3 0.25 -9.66 74.71
C ASP A 3 0.03 -10.45 73.39
N SER A 4 0.84 -11.49 73.26
CA SER A 4 0.68 -12.78 72.54
C SER A 4 -0.76 -13.20 72.13
N LEU A 5 -1.04 -13.93 71.03
CA LEU A 5 -0.56 -15.30 70.74
C LEU A 5 -0.67 -15.73 69.26
N HIS A 6 0.16 -16.70 68.88
CA HIS A 6 -0.01 -17.70 67.81
C HIS A 6 -0.28 -19.09 68.46
N PRO A 7 -0.45 -20.22 67.74
CA PRO A 7 -1.21 -20.50 66.50
C PRO A 7 -2.13 -21.75 66.72
N ARG A 8 -2.67 -22.37 65.64
CA ARG A 8 -2.53 -23.84 65.34
C ARG A 8 -3.35 -24.32 64.15
N SER A 9 -2.99 -25.51 63.64
CA SER A 9 -3.59 -26.19 62.50
C SER A 9 -4.27 -27.52 62.88
N THR A 10 -5.36 -27.83 62.19
CA THR A 10 -5.88 -29.17 61.83
C THR A 10 -6.68 -29.01 60.52
N GLY A 11 -6.92 -30.02 59.69
CA GLY A 11 -6.36 -31.37 59.65
C GLY A 11 -7.32 -32.39 59.01
N LYS A 12 -6.82 -33.16 58.02
CA LYS A 12 -7.43 -34.33 57.33
C LYS A 12 -8.39 -34.09 56.15
N THR A 13 -8.07 -34.83 55.08
CA THR A 13 -8.91 -35.30 53.95
C THR A 13 -9.66 -36.60 54.35
N PRO A 14 -10.36 -37.38 53.48
CA PRO A 14 -10.72 -37.21 52.06
C PRO A 14 -12.24 -37.41 51.77
N GLY A 15 -12.65 -37.42 50.49
CA GLY A 15 -13.97 -37.94 50.09
C GLY A 15 -14.32 -37.77 48.60
N THR A 16 -14.47 -38.89 47.88
CA THR A 16 -14.90 -38.93 46.46
C THR A 16 -16.20 -39.71 46.30
N THR A 17 -17.18 -39.17 45.55
CA THR A 17 -18.27 -39.99 44.96
C THR A 17 -18.92 -39.32 43.75
N GLN A 18 -19.38 -40.14 42.79
CA GLN A 18 -20.20 -39.73 41.64
C GLN A 18 -21.68 -40.08 41.86
N LYS A 19 -22.59 -39.38 41.16
CA LYS A 19 -23.70 -39.89 40.31
C LYS A 19 -24.54 -38.68 39.83
N ALA A 20 -24.99 -38.50 38.59
CA ALA A 20 -25.32 -39.35 37.42
C ALA A 20 -26.81 -39.77 37.32
N SER A 21 -27.48 -39.21 36.30
CA SER A 21 -28.81 -39.56 35.75
C SER A 21 -28.85 -39.12 34.26
N GLY A 22 -29.37 -39.88 33.28
CA GLY A 22 -29.71 -41.31 33.29
C GLY A 22 -30.63 -41.74 32.13
N LEU A 23 -30.41 -42.96 31.59
CA LEU A 23 -31.33 -43.81 30.80
C LEU A 23 -31.67 -43.31 29.36
N LEU A 24 -31.97 -44.13 28.33
CA LEU A 24 -32.18 -45.59 28.13
C LEU A 24 -31.70 -45.95 26.66
N MET A 25 -31.79 -47.11 25.98
CA MET A 25 -32.47 -48.42 26.15
C MET A 25 -31.73 -49.60 25.44
N LEU A 26 -32.42 -50.37 24.58
CA LEU A 26 -32.06 -51.66 23.94
C LEU A 26 -31.93 -51.49 22.41
N SER A 27 -31.20 -52.26 21.57
CA SER A 27 -30.49 -53.56 21.59
C SER A 27 -31.25 -54.82 21.09
N LEU A 28 -30.79 -55.44 19.98
CA LEU A 28 -30.46 -56.89 19.85
C LEU A 28 -29.80 -57.26 18.48
N LEU A 29 -29.32 -58.52 18.35
CA LEU A 29 -28.65 -59.12 17.17
C LEU A 29 -29.65 -60.03 16.36
N LEU A 30 -29.38 -60.71 15.23
CA LEU A 30 -28.24 -61.57 14.78
C LEU A 30 -28.25 -61.77 13.23
N ALA A 31 -27.39 -62.66 12.68
CA ALA A 31 -26.93 -62.63 11.26
C ALA A 31 -27.36 -63.80 10.34
N GLY A 32 -27.20 -63.66 9.01
CA GLY A 32 -27.19 -64.79 8.05
C GLY A 32 -27.22 -64.47 6.53
N CYS A 33 -26.13 -64.82 5.82
CA CYS A 33 -25.97 -64.96 4.35
C CYS A 33 -26.20 -63.77 3.38
N GLY A 34 -25.60 -63.88 2.18
CA GLY A 34 -25.79 -63.03 0.99
C GLY A 34 -26.15 -63.88 -0.25
N PRO A 35 -25.85 -63.51 -1.52
CA PRO A 35 -25.00 -62.39 -1.98
C PRO A 35 -25.59 -61.52 -3.14
N GLN A 36 -24.76 -60.59 -3.65
CA GLN A 36 -24.89 -59.81 -4.90
C GLN A 36 -26.04 -58.79 -5.04
N GLY A 37 -25.68 -57.60 -5.54
CA GLY A 37 -26.60 -56.48 -5.83
C GLY A 37 -25.81 -55.19 -6.06
N ASN A 38 -25.44 -54.90 -7.31
CA ASN A 38 -24.55 -53.78 -7.64
C ASN A 38 -25.35 -52.47 -7.78
N SER A 39 -25.30 -51.61 -6.76
CA SER A 39 -26.01 -50.31 -6.75
C SER A 39 -25.13 -49.21 -6.16
N ALA A 40 -24.73 -48.25 -6.99
CA ALA A 40 -24.13 -47.00 -6.52
C ALA A 40 -25.22 -46.09 -5.95
N VAL A 41 -24.98 -45.50 -4.77
CA VAL A 41 -25.84 -44.48 -4.17
C VAL A 41 -25.12 -43.13 -4.23
N ALA A 42 -25.85 -42.07 -4.56
CA ALA A 42 -25.28 -40.81 -5.00
C ALA A 42 -24.57 -40.01 -3.89
N ASN A 43 -23.43 -39.42 -4.24
CA ASN A 43 -23.00 -38.16 -3.65
C ASN A 43 -23.75 -37.00 -4.33
N PRO A 44 -24.07 -35.89 -3.63
CA PRO A 44 -24.68 -34.73 -4.24
C PRO A 44 -23.75 -34.09 -5.29
N PRO A 45 -24.29 -33.39 -6.30
CA PRO A 45 -23.48 -32.76 -7.33
C PRO A 45 -22.57 -31.69 -6.73
N THR A 46 -21.28 -31.79 -7.00
CA THR A 46 -20.34 -30.68 -6.76
C THR A 46 -20.80 -29.47 -7.56
N SER A 47 -20.97 -28.33 -6.89
CA SER A 47 -21.29 -27.04 -7.52
C SER A 47 -20.06 -26.47 -8.24
N GLY A 48 -19.59 -27.17 -9.27
CA GLY A 48 -18.59 -26.67 -10.19
C GLY A 48 -19.15 -25.42 -10.87
N SER A 49 -18.53 -24.27 -10.59
CA SER A 49 -18.89 -23.00 -11.22
C SER A 49 -18.53 -23.04 -12.71
N ARG A 50 -19.47 -23.53 -13.52
CA ARG A 50 -19.43 -23.38 -14.98
C ARG A 50 -19.14 -21.90 -15.29
N PRO A 51 -18.13 -21.57 -16.11
CA PRO A 51 -17.86 -20.18 -16.43
C PRO A 51 -19.13 -19.54 -17.01
N PRO A 52 -19.52 -18.33 -16.56
CA PRO A 52 -20.73 -17.67 -17.04
C PRO A 52 -20.59 -17.40 -18.54
N VAL A 53 -21.71 -17.48 -19.26
CA VAL A 53 -21.71 -17.21 -20.71
C VAL A 53 -21.35 -15.74 -20.92
N VAL A 54 -20.18 -15.51 -21.51
CA VAL A 54 -19.79 -14.24 -22.11
C VAL A 54 -20.54 -14.10 -23.43
N ASP A 55 -21.05 -12.91 -23.73
CA ASP A 55 -21.47 -12.59 -25.10
C ASP A 55 -20.22 -12.67 -25.99
N GLU A 56 -20.28 -13.42 -27.09
CA GLU A 56 -19.10 -13.61 -27.94
C GLU A 56 -18.58 -12.26 -28.47
N PRO A 57 -17.25 -12.03 -28.44
CA PRO A 57 -16.65 -10.82 -28.99
C PRO A 57 -16.95 -10.76 -30.49
N VAL A 58 -17.08 -9.54 -31.04
CA VAL A 58 -17.34 -9.40 -32.47
C VAL A 58 -16.07 -9.82 -33.22
N ILE A 59 -16.17 -10.90 -34.01
CA ILE A 59 -15.10 -11.40 -34.87
C ILE A 59 -15.34 -10.82 -36.27
N CYS A 60 -14.46 -9.91 -36.69
CA CYS A 60 -14.37 -9.43 -38.06
C CYS A 60 -13.08 -9.93 -38.71
N THR A 61 -13.06 -10.05 -40.04
CA THR A 61 -11.91 -10.53 -40.79
C THR A 61 -10.71 -9.58 -40.65
N PRO A 62 -9.50 -10.07 -40.28
CA PRO A 62 -8.32 -9.23 -40.15
C PRO A 62 -7.92 -8.63 -41.51
N SER A 63 -7.52 -7.36 -41.53
CA SER A 63 -7.14 -6.68 -42.78
C SER A 63 -6.14 -5.53 -42.58
N GLY A 64 -4.99 -5.63 -43.27
CA GLY A 64 -3.95 -4.60 -43.38
C GLY A 64 -2.87 -4.66 -42.31
N ASP A 65 -1.60 -4.80 -42.73
CA ASP A 65 -0.43 -4.69 -41.84
C ASP A 65 -0.41 -3.31 -41.15
N LEU A 66 -0.27 -3.31 -39.82
CA LEU A 66 0.24 -2.17 -39.08
C LEU A 66 1.78 -2.16 -39.19
N PRO A 67 2.45 -1.00 -39.06
CA PRO A 67 3.91 -0.92 -39.26
C PRO A 67 4.64 -1.80 -38.24
N ARG A 68 5.47 -2.73 -38.74
CA ARG A 68 6.25 -3.64 -37.88
C ARG A 68 7.30 -2.88 -37.07
N VAL A 69 7.53 -3.33 -35.85
CA VAL A 69 8.54 -2.78 -34.94
C VAL A 69 9.94 -2.96 -35.52
N SER A 70 10.61 -1.84 -35.81
CA SER A 70 12.07 -1.79 -35.74
C SER A 70 12.48 -1.76 -34.27
N ALA A 71 13.43 -2.60 -33.87
CA ALA A 71 13.86 -2.72 -32.48
C ALA A 71 14.27 -1.36 -31.89
N ALA A 72 13.77 -1.06 -30.68
CA ALA A 72 13.94 0.24 -30.06
C ALA A 72 15.41 0.51 -29.68
N THR A 73 16.07 1.39 -30.43
CA THR A 73 17.20 2.18 -29.93
C THR A 73 16.63 3.47 -29.34
N GLY A 74 16.67 3.63 -28.01
CA GLY A 74 16.12 4.80 -27.33
C GLY A 74 16.63 6.11 -27.94
N THR A 75 15.71 7.03 -28.26
CA THR A 75 16.06 8.26 -28.96
C THR A 75 16.78 9.22 -27.98
N PRO A 76 17.96 9.78 -28.32
CA PRO A 76 18.67 10.71 -27.43
C PRO A 76 17.78 11.90 -27.04
N GLY A 77 17.30 11.91 -25.79
CA GLY A 77 16.39 12.93 -25.26
C GLY A 77 14.95 12.48 -24.97
N SER A 78 14.61 11.18 -25.05
CA SER A 78 13.36 10.69 -24.43
C SER A 78 13.46 10.70 -22.90
N ASN A 79 12.33 10.96 -22.22
CA ASN A 79 12.22 10.89 -20.76
C ASN A 79 11.78 9.50 -20.26
N PHE A 80 11.16 8.73 -21.15
CA PHE A 80 10.67 7.36 -20.98
C PHE A 80 10.23 6.83 -22.35
N ASP A 81 10.10 5.51 -22.49
CA ASP A 81 9.67 4.86 -23.74
C ASP A 81 8.37 4.04 -23.51
N VAL A 82 7.49 3.96 -24.52
CA VAL A 82 6.15 3.36 -24.42
C VAL A 82 5.86 2.40 -25.57
N LEU A 83 5.39 1.20 -25.24
CA LEU A 83 4.85 0.23 -26.20
C LEU A 83 3.34 0.45 -26.39
N VAL A 84 2.87 0.52 -27.64
CA VAL A 84 1.45 0.61 -27.99
C VAL A 84 1.00 -0.69 -28.66
N PHE A 85 0.36 -1.55 -27.88
CA PHE A 85 -0.14 -2.85 -28.33
C PHE A 85 -1.58 -2.73 -28.85
N VAL A 86 -1.82 -3.24 -30.07
CA VAL A 86 -3.05 -2.97 -30.85
C VAL A 86 -3.71 -4.24 -31.43
N LYS A 87 -3.30 -5.43 -30.98
CA LYS A 87 -3.86 -6.72 -31.41
C LYS A 87 -5.35 -6.84 -31.03
N ASN A 88 -6.23 -7.03 -32.00
CA ASN A 88 -7.69 -7.02 -31.81
C ASN A 88 -8.42 -7.93 -32.82
N SER A 89 -9.71 -8.21 -32.57
CA SER A 89 -10.60 -9.06 -33.38
C SER A 89 -11.19 -8.39 -34.65
N GLY A 90 -10.51 -7.37 -35.19
CA GLY A 90 -10.77 -6.80 -36.52
C GLY A 90 -11.82 -5.69 -36.62
N CYS A 91 -12.44 -5.27 -35.52
CA CYS A 91 -13.66 -4.44 -35.56
C CYS A 91 -13.46 -2.92 -35.55
N ARG A 92 -12.26 -2.42 -35.24
CA ARG A 92 -12.04 -1.03 -34.78
C ARG A 92 -10.87 -0.31 -35.50
N LEU A 93 -10.54 -0.77 -36.70
CA LEU A 93 -9.27 -0.46 -37.38
C LEU A 93 -8.97 1.05 -37.54
N ASP A 94 -9.97 1.89 -37.83
CA ASP A 94 -9.73 3.32 -38.04
C ASP A 94 -9.56 4.10 -36.73
N ALA A 95 -10.24 3.69 -35.65
CA ALA A 95 -9.97 4.18 -34.30
C ALA A 95 -8.58 3.74 -33.79
N VAL A 96 -8.14 2.51 -34.13
CA VAL A 96 -6.78 2.03 -33.85
C VAL A 96 -5.73 2.87 -34.59
N LYS A 97 -5.89 3.11 -35.90
CA LYS A 97 -4.97 3.95 -36.70
C LYS A 97 -4.93 5.40 -36.17
N ALA A 98 -6.09 5.97 -35.84
CA ALA A 98 -6.18 7.31 -35.26
C ALA A 98 -5.47 7.39 -33.91
N GLY A 99 -5.65 6.36 -33.06
CA GLY A 99 -5.04 6.27 -31.74
C GLY A 99 -3.52 6.09 -31.76
N VAL A 100 -2.99 5.21 -32.62
CA VAL A 100 -1.54 5.04 -32.78
C VAL A 100 -0.91 6.38 -33.17
N LYS A 101 -1.42 7.00 -34.24
CA LYS A 101 -0.95 8.31 -34.72
C LYS A 101 -1.05 9.40 -33.66
N ALA A 102 -2.14 9.44 -32.89
CA ALA A 102 -2.32 10.42 -31.83
C ALA A 102 -1.30 10.22 -30.69
N ILE A 103 -1.01 8.97 -30.30
CA ILE A 103 -0.02 8.68 -29.25
C ILE A 103 1.40 8.96 -29.75
N GLU A 104 1.75 8.61 -30.99
CA GLU A 104 3.04 8.95 -31.63
C GLU A 104 3.28 10.47 -31.64
N GLN A 105 2.26 11.24 -32.05
CA GLN A 105 2.31 12.70 -32.01
C GLN A 105 2.48 13.22 -30.58
N LEU A 106 1.71 12.69 -29.61
CA LEU A 106 1.86 13.06 -28.21
C LEU A 106 3.25 12.74 -27.66
N GLY A 107 3.89 11.64 -28.09
CA GLY A 107 5.26 11.28 -27.78
C GLY A 107 6.27 12.31 -28.29
N ALA A 108 6.19 12.66 -29.57
CA ALA A 108 7.03 13.68 -30.19
C ALA A 108 6.80 15.08 -29.58
N GLU A 109 5.55 15.44 -29.27
CA GLU A 109 5.17 16.70 -28.60
C GLU A 109 5.68 16.79 -27.14
N ASN A 110 6.05 15.67 -26.51
CA ASN A 110 6.30 15.60 -25.05
C ASN A 110 7.56 14.82 -24.64
N SER A 111 8.48 14.56 -25.58
CA SER A 111 9.75 13.86 -25.32
C SER A 111 9.58 12.49 -24.64
N PHE A 112 8.79 11.60 -25.24
CA PHE A 112 8.78 10.16 -24.93
C PHE A 112 8.69 9.32 -26.20
N THR A 113 9.37 8.17 -26.24
CA THR A 113 9.37 7.30 -27.43
C THR A 113 8.09 6.48 -27.48
N VAL A 114 7.59 6.20 -28.69
CA VAL A 114 6.42 5.36 -28.94
C VAL A 114 6.77 4.30 -29.97
N ASN A 115 6.50 3.03 -29.65
CA ASN A 115 6.62 1.91 -30.57
C ASN A 115 5.28 1.17 -30.64
N ALA A 116 4.64 1.14 -31.81
CA ALA A 116 3.35 0.45 -32.00
C ALA A 116 3.53 -0.99 -32.54
N THR A 117 2.68 -1.93 -32.10
CA THR A 117 2.70 -3.31 -32.62
C THR A 117 1.40 -4.09 -32.38
N ASP A 118 1.08 -4.99 -33.30
CA ASP A 118 0.12 -6.08 -33.14
C ASP A 118 0.80 -7.44 -32.83
N ASP A 119 2.13 -7.53 -32.93
CA ASP A 119 2.87 -8.76 -32.65
C ASP A 119 3.05 -8.99 -31.14
N ALA A 120 2.33 -9.99 -30.62
CA ALA A 120 2.46 -10.45 -29.24
C ALA A 120 3.86 -11.03 -28.93
N GLY A 121 4.69 -11.35 -29.93
CA GLY A 121 6.08 -11.78 -29.76
C GLY A 121 6.95 -10.80 -28.96
N ILE A 122 6.57 -9.52 -28.87
CA ILE A 122 7.24 -8.52 -28.02
C ILE A 122 7.12 -8.82 -26.51
N PHE A 123 6.12 -9.60 -26.08
CA PHE A 123 5.88 -9.95 -24.67
C PHE A 123 6.85 -11.04 -24.17
N THR A 124 8.14 -10.71 -24.20
CA THR A 124 9.24 -11.42 -23.56
C THR A 124 9.93 -10.47 -22.58
N GLU A 125 10.68 -10.98 -21.60
CA GLU A 125 11.36 -10.12 -20.63
C GLU A 125 12.32 -9.12 -21.31
N GLN A 126 13.04 -9.57 -22.34
CA GLN A 126 13.91 -8.71 -23.14
C GLN A 126 13.11 -7.72 -24.01
N GLY A 127 12.00 -8.16 -24.61
CA GLY A 127 11.16 -7.32 -25.47
C GLY A 127 10.43 -6.20 -24.73
N LEU A 128 10.07 -6.41 -23.45
CA LEU A 128 9.43 -5.38 -22.62
C LEU A 128 10.41 -4.54 -21.79
N ALA A 129 11.68 -4.94 -21.64
CA ALA A 129 12.65 -4.30 -20.74
C ALA A 129 12.84 -2.79 -20.98
N ALA A 130 12.71 -2.35 -22.23
CA ALA A 130 12.95 -0.97 -22.65
C ALA A 130 11.81 0.01 -22.32
N TYR A 131 10.61 -0.45 -21.95
CA TYR A 131 9.42 0.40 -21.86
C TYR A 131 9.00 0.70 -20.41
N GLU A 132 8.56 1.92 -20.12
CA GLU A 132 8.00 2.32 -18.81
C GLU A 132 6.53 1.92 -18.66
N ALA A 133 5.80 1.86 -19.78
CA ALA A 133 4.41 1.43 -19.82
C ALA A 133 4.06 0.71 -21.13
N VAL A 134 3.03 -0.14 -21.07
CA VAL A 134 2.36 -0.70 -22.24
C VAL A 134 0.93 -0.13 -22.33
N VAL A 135 0.61 0.47 -23.46
CA VAL A 135 -0.75 0.88 -23.83
C VAL A 135 -1.42 -0.28 -24.56
N PHE A 136 -2.53 -0.78 -24.03
CA PHE A 136 -3.45 -1.65 -24.77
C PHE A 136 -4.48 -0.73 -25.44
N LEU A 137 -4.26 -0.44 -26.72
CA LEU A 137 -5.05 0.50 -27.50
C LEU A 137 -6.09 -0.26 -28.32
N ASN A 138 -7.36 -0.24 -27.88
CA ASN A 138 -8.46 -0.90 -28.58
C ASN A 138 -8.22 -2.39 -28.90
N THR A 139 -7.45 -3.08 -28.05
CA THR A 139 -7.29 -4.55 -28.11
C THR A 139 -8.64 -5.24 -27.86
N SER A 140 -8.81 -6.49 -28.28
CA SER A 140 -10.01 -7.27 -27.95
C SER A 140 -9.78 -8.78 -28.07
N GLY A 141 -10.47 -9.57 -27.24
CA GLY A 141 -10.38 -11.03 -27.22
C GLY A 141 -9.14 -11.57 -26.49
N ASP A 142 -8.77 -12.81 -26.82
CA ASP A 142 -7.57 -13.51 -26.34
C ASP A 142 -6.38 -13.09 -27.23
N VAL A 143 -5.39 -12.42 -26.64
CA VAL A 143 -4.31 -11.72 -27.36
C VAL A 143 -2.91 -12.13 -26.89
N LEU A 144 -2.74 -12.61 -25.66
CA LEU A 144 -1.48 -13.10 -25.08
C LEU A 144 -1.60 -14.57 -24.68
N ASN A 145 -0.66 -15.41 -25.12
CA ASN A 145 -0.57 -16.79 -24.65
C ASN A 145 -0.11 -16.89 -23.17
N PRO A 146 -0.24 -18.05 -22.51
CA PRO A 146 0.10 -18.18 -21.08
C PRO A 146 1.56 -17.89 -20.68
N ASP A 147 2.53 -17.86 -21.61
CA ASP A 147 3.89 -17.38 -21.33
C ASP A 147 3.96 -15.85 -21.39
N GLN A 148 3.34 -15.24 -22.40
CA GLN A 148 3.23 -13.80 -22.58
C GLN A 148 2.44 -13.14 -21.45
N GLN A 149 1.36 -13.77 -20.99
CA GLN A 149 0.60 -13.38 -19.79
C GLN A 149 1.52 -13.29 -18.57
N ARG A 150 2.28 -14.36 -18.26
CA ARG A 150 3.23 -14.41 -17.14
C ARG A 150 4.34 -13.35 -17.23
N VAL A 151 4.84 -13.06 -18.42
CA VAL A 151 5.79 -11.96 -18.65
C VAL A 151 5.14 -10.61 -18.34
N PHE A 152 3.89 -10.41 -18.74
CA PHE A 152 3.18 -9.16 -18.46
C PHE A 152 2.83 -8.98 -16.97
N GLU A 153 2.51 -10.06 -16.24
CA GLU A 153 2.43 -9.99 -14.77
C GLU A 153 3.76 -9.54 -14.15
N LYS A 154 4.89 -10.09 -14.62
CA LYS A 154 6.22 -9.72 -14.14
C LYS A 154 6.55 -8.25 -14.44
N PHE A 155 6.18 -7.77 -15.62
CA PHE A 155 6.33 -6.37 -16.03
C PHE A 155 5.60 -5.42 -15.07
N ILE A 156 4.30 -5.64 -14.82
CA ILE A 156 3.51 -4.84 -13.87
C ILE A 156 4.08 -4.97 -12.44
N ARG A 157 4.42 -6.17 -11.98
CA ARG A 157 5.07 -6.42 -10.67
C ARG A 157 6.41 -5.72 -10.48
N SER A 158 7.14 -5.44 -11.55
CA SER A 158 8.38 -4.64 -11.51
C SER A 158 8.15 -3.14 -11.23
N GLY A 159 6.90 -2.69 -11.11
CA GLY A 159 6.56 -1.28 -10.90
C GLY A 159 6.42 -0.48 -12.19
N LYS A 160 6.06 -1.14 -13.31
CA LYS A 160 5.82 -0.51 -14.62
C LYS A 160 4.32 -0.22 -14.85
N GLY A 161 4.00 0.46 -15.95
CA GLY A 161 2.65 0.99 -16.25
C GLY A 161 1.81 0.17 -17.24
N PHE A 162 0.50 0.18 -17.04
CA PHE A 162 -0.53 -0.21 -18.00
C PHE A 162 -1.43 0.97 -18.31
N VAL A 163 -1.79 1.12 -19.59
CA VAL A 163 -2.84 2.04 -20.05
C VAL A 163 -3.85 1.25 -20.88
N GLY A 164 -5.07 1.08 -20.38
CA GLY A 164 -6.17 0.52 -21.17
C GLY A 164 -6.99 1.61 -21.85
N VAL A 165 -7.16 1.52 -23.17
CA VAL A 165 -7.98 2.46 -23.97
C VAL A 165 -9.15 1.72 -24.62
N HIS A 166 -10.36 2.20 -24.33
CA HIS A 166 -11.65 1.72 -24.81
C HIS A 166 -11.80 0.18 -24.81
N ALA A 167 -11.63 -0.50 -25.96
CA ALA A 167 -11.86 -1.95 -26.04
C ALA A 167 -10.86 -2.79 -25.22
N ALA A 168 -9.84 -2.20 -24.60
CA ALA A 168 -8.98 -2.87 -23.63
C ALA A 168 -9.73 -3.58 -22.47
N ALA A 169 -10.98 -3.19 -22.15
CA ALA A 169 -11.84 -3.94 -21.22
C ALA A 169 -12.54 -5.17 -21.82
N GLU A 170 -12.54 -5.32 -23.15
CA GLU A 170 -13.04 -6.45 -23.95
C GLU A 170 -11.93 -7.51 -24.21
N THR A 171 -10.81 -7.41 -23.48
CA THR A 171 -9.56 -8.17 -23.69
C THR A 171 -9.34 -9.18 -22.55
N GLU A 172 -8.74 -10.35 -22.84
CA GLU A 172 -8.28 -11.34 -21.86
C GLU A 172 -9.32 -11.78 -20.81
N LEU A 173 -10.59 -11.90 -21.21
CA LEU A 173 -11.74 -12.11 -20.31
C LEU A 173 -11.69 -13.42 -19.49
N ASN A 174 -10.84 -14.39 -19.88
CA ASN A 174 -10.62 -15.65 -19.17
C ASN A 174 -9.44 -15.60 -18.18
N TRP A 175 -8.75 -14.46 -18.04
CA TRP A 175 -7.59 -14.25 -17.17
C TRP A 175 -7.95 -13.21 -16.09
N PRO A 176 -8.42 -13.64 -14.89
CA PRO A 176 -8.99 -12.73 -13.89
C PRO A 176 -8.02 -11.65 -13.36
N TRP A 177 -6.71 -11.90 -13.47
CA TRP A 177 -5.68 -10.91 -13.13
C TRP A 177 -5.71 -9.71 -14.07
N TYR A 178 -5.94 -9.90 -15.39
CA TYR A 178 -6.07 -8.80 -16.33
C TYR A 178 -7.37 -8.00 -16.11
N GLY A 179 -8.49 -8.67 -15.85
CA GLY A 179 -9.74 -7.98 -15.48
C GLY A 179 -9.59 -7.13 -14.22
N ALA A 180 -8.80 -7.59 -13.25
CA ALA A 180 -8.45 -6.83 -12.06
C ALA A 180 -7.40 -5.73 -12.30
N LEU A 181 -6.46 -5.90 -13.26
CA LEU A 181 -5.54 -4.86 -13.73
C LEU A 181 -6.29 -3.70 -14.39
N VAL A 182 -7.23 -4.01 -15.31
CA VAL A 182 -8.16 -3.04 -15.88
C VAL A 182 -9.01 -2.41 -14.78
N GLY A 183 -9.43 -3.20 -13.78
CA GLY A 183 -10.21 -2.75 -12.63
C GLY A 183 -11.72 -2.77 -12.87
N ALA A 184 -12.19 -3.42 -13.95
CA ALA A 184 -13.60 -3.60 -14.25
C ALA A 184 -13.82 -4.70 -15.31
N TYR A 185 -14.99 -5.34 -15.28
CA TYR A 185 -15.47 -6.20 -16.38
C TYR A 185 -16.60 -5.50 -17.14
N PHE A 186 -16.45 -5.30 -18.45
CA PHE A 186 -17.45 -4.63 -19.29
C PHE A 186 -18.77 -5.43 -19.37
N SER A 187 -19.86 -4.76 -19.76
CA SER A 187 -21.18 -5.35 -19.89
C SER A 187 -21.96 -4.80 -21.07
N GLY A 188 -22.44 -5.70 -21.94
CA GLY A 188 -23.23 -5.35 -23.13
C GLY A 188 -22.39 -4.79 -24.27
N LYS A 189 -23.07 -4.34 -25.33
CA LYS A 189 -22.43 -3.79 -26.54
C LYS A 189 -22.62 -2.27 -26.56
N PRO A 190 -21.54 -1.47 -26.60
CA PRO A 190 -21.63 -0.01 -26.57
C PRO A 190 -22.28 0.54 -27.84
N LYS A 191 -23.25 1.46 -27.67
CA LYS A 191 -23.86 2.23 -28.77
C LYS A 191 -23.22 3.62 -28.84
N VAL A 192 -22.64 3.96 -29.99
CA VAL A 192 -22.08 5.29 -30.25
C VAL A 192 -23.18 6.35 -30.19
N GLN A 193 -23.05 7.28 -29.25
CA GLN A 193 -23.95 8.42 -29.08
C GLN A 193 -23.26 9.54 -28.30
N THR A 194 -23.72 10.79 -28.48
CA THR A 194 -23.27 11.91 -27.65
C THR A 194 -23.62 11.67 -26.18
N GLY A 195 -22.67 11.88 -25.29
CA GLY A 195 -22.85 11.85 -23.83
C GLY A 195 -21.92 12.84 -23.14
N ASN A 196 -22.31 13.28 -21.94
CA ASN A 196 -21.58 14.22 -21.11
C ASN A 196 -20.82 13.46 -20.01
N VAL A 197 -19.51 13.66 -19.88
CA VAL A 197 -18.72 13.16 -18.75
C VAL A 197 -18.35 14.29 -17.80
N GLN A 198 -18.40 14.02 -16.50
CA GLN A 198 -18.05 14.92 -15.41
C GLN A 198 -16.65 14.58 -14.87
N VAL A 199 -15.81 15.59 -14.66
CA VAL A 199 -14.45 15.41 -14.12
C VAL A 199 -14.50 15.35 -12.59
N VAL A 200 -14.63 14.14 -12.05
CA VAL A 200 -14.85 13.89 -10.62
C VAL A 200 -13.56 13.93 -9.77
N ASN A 201 -12.40 13.87 -10.42
CA ASN A 201 -11.09 14.12 -9.79
C ASN A 201 -10.30 15.07 -10.68
N ARG A 202 -9.85 16.21 -10.14
CA ARG A 202 -9.16 17.28 -10.89
C ARG A 202 -7.65 17.39 -10.61
N THR A 203 -7.08 16.53 -9.76
CA THR A 203 -5.65 16.57 -9.37
C THR A 203 -4.78 15.57 -10.16
N HIS A 204 -5.38 14.55 -10.76
CA HIS A 204 -4.65 13.57 -11.57
C HIS A 204 -4.15 14.17 -12.90
N ALA A 205 -3.01 13.71 -13.40
CA ALA A 205 -2.37 14.27 -14.60
C ALA A 205 -3.26 14.17 -15.86
N SER A 206 -4.13 13.16 -15.96
CA SER A 206 -5.10 13.01 -17.07
C SER A 206 -6.36 13.88 -16.94
N THR A 207 -6.53 14.64 -15.86
CA THR A 207 -7.71 15.50 -15.66
C THR A 207 -7.36 16.95 -15.32
N GLN A 208 -6.09 17.23 -14.98
CA GLN A 208 -5.60 18.55 -14.60
C GLN A 208 -5.87 19.61 -15.68
N GLY A 209 -6.83 20.50 -15.42
CA GLY A 209 -7.22 21.55 -16.37
C GLY A 209 -7.94 21.03 -17.62
N LEU A 210 -8.72 19.95 -17.50
CA LEU A 210 -9.92 19.77 -18.33
C LEU A 210 -11.03 20.72 -17.83
N PRO A 211 -12.07 21.05 -18.62
CA PRO A 211 -13.30 21.65 -18.09
C PRO A 211 -13.96 20.73 -17.05
N ASP A 212 -14.99 21.20 -16.32
CA ASP A 212 -15.70 20.35 -15.35
C ASP A 212 -16.56 19.28 -16.01
N SER A 213 -17.04 19.54 -17.22
CA SER A 213 -17.74 18.56 -18.07
C SER A 213 -17.24 18.60 -19.51
N LEU A 214 -17.28 17.44 -20.18
CA LEU A 214 -16.97 17.26 -21.61
C LEU A 214 -18.15 16.57 -22.29
N SER A 215 -18.55 17.03 -23.47
CA SER A 215 -19.54 16.34 -24.32
C SER A 215 -18.82 15.65 -25.47
N LEU A 216 -18.96 14.33 -25.58
CA LEU A 216 -18.21 13.49 -26.53
C LEU A 216 -19.16 12.51 -27.24
N ASN A 217 -18.88 12.18 -28.50
CA ASN A 217 -19.59 11.14 -29.25
C ASN A 217 -18.82 9.82 -29.16
N GLU A 218 -19.26 8.94 -28.27
CA GLU A 218 -18.52 7.75 -27.85
C GLU A 218 -19.42 6.53 -27.75
N GLY A 219 -18.84 5.35 -27.90
CA GLY A 219 -19.52 4.10 -27.58
C GLY A 219 -19.35 3.78 -26.11
N TRP A 220 -20.23 4.32 -25.26
CA TRP A 220 -20.13 4.18 -23.81
C TRP A 220 -20.22 2.72 -23.33
N HIS A 221 -19.16 2.23 -22.68
CA HIS A 221 -19.18 0.95 -21.95
C HIS A 221 -19.79 1.11 -20.56
N SER A 222 -20.69 0.20 -20.20
CA SER A 222 -21.04 -0.08 -18.80
C SER A 222 -20.18 -1.21 -18.26
N PHE A 223 -20.07 -1.29 -16.94
CA PHE A 223 -19.32 -2.35 -16.25
C PHE A 223 -20.23 -3.11 -15.27
N ARG A 224 -20.00 -4.41 -15.10
CA ARG A 224 -20.79 -5.26 -14.17
C ARG A 224 -20.45 -4.94 -12.72
N GLU A 225 -19.15 -4.90 -12.45
CA GLU A 225 -18.55 -4.58 -11.15
C GLU A 225 -17.22 -3.87 -11.40
N LEU A 226 -16.90 -2.91 -10.53
CA LEU A 226 -15.54 -2.36 -10.41
C LEU A 226 -14.75 -3.26 -9.47
N GLN A 227 -13.49 -3.55 -9.82
CA GLN A 227 -12.62 -4.49 -9.14
C GLN A 227 -11.45 -3.76 -8.50
N GLY A 228 -11.18 -4.04 -7.23
CA GLY A 228 -10.07 -3.42 -6.50
C GLY A 228 -10.31 -1.96 -6.09
N ASN A 229 -9.22 -1.23 -5.85
CA ASN A 229 -9.23 0.14 -5.31
C ASN A 229 -9.11 1.19 -6.42
N VAL A 230 -9.98 1.10 -7.43
CA VAL A 230 -10.02 2.10 -8.52
C VAL A 230 -10.45 3.47 -8.01
N VAL A 231 -9.76 4.51 -8.47
CA VAL A 231 -10.05 5.91 -8.17
C VAL A 231 -10.65 6.57 -9.41
N PRO A 232 -11.98 6.87 -9.43
CA PRO A 232 -12.63 7.52 -10.56
C PRO A 232 -12.00 8.87 -10.93
N LEU A 233 -11.95 9.12 -12.23
CA LEU A 233 -11.44 10.34 -12.86
C LEU A 233 -12.53 11.05 -13.66
N LEU A 234 -13.28 10.27 -14.46
CA LEU A 234 -14.41 10.72 -15.25
C LEU A 234 -15.63 9.85 -14.96
N ASN A 235 -16.79 10.45 -14.70
CA ASN A 235 -18.09 9.76 -14.63
C ASN A 235 -18.98 10.20 -15.79
N LEU A 236 -19.66 9.27 -16.46
CA LEU A 236 -20.73 9.56 -17.41
C LEU A 236 -21.97 10.07 -16.66
N ASP A 237 -22.49 11.22 -17.09
CA ASP A 237 -23.84 11.65 -16.76
C ASP A 237 -24.82 10.80 -17.57
N GLU A 238 -25.37 9.78 -16.92
CA GLU A 238 -26.34 8.88 -17.53
C GLU A 238 -27.57 9.61 -18.10
N SER A 239 -27.97 10.77 -17.57
CA SER A 239 -29.13 11.51 -18.09
C SER A 239 -28.90 12.09 -19.50
N SER A 240 -27.63 12.22 -19.91
CA SER A 240 -27.24 12.72 -21.24
C SER A 240 -27.29 11.67 -22.36
N VAL A 241 -27.39 10.38 -22.04
CA VAL A 241 -27.38 9.27 -23.03
C VAL A 241 -28.71 8.53 -23.08
N ALA A 242 -29.17 8.21 -24.29
CA ALA A 242 -30.49 7.61 -24.52
C ALA A 242 -30.49 6.11 -24.15
N GLU A 243 -29.52 5.35 -24.66
CA GLU A 243 -29.46 3.89 -24.57
C GLU A 243 -28.13 3.41 -24.01
N ILE A 244 -28.14 2.96 -22.75
CA ILE A 244 -26.99 2.37 -22.07
C ILE A 244 -27.47 1.42 -20.95
N PRO A 245 -26.77 0.32 -20.65
CA PRO A 245 -26.97 -0.43 -19.40
C PRO A 245 -26.65 0.47 -18.20
N ARG A 246 -27.64 0.78 -17.37
CA ARG A 246 -27.53 1.77 -16.30
C ARG A 246 -26.72 1.20 -15.11
N MET A 247 -25.67 1.91 -14.71
CA MET A 247 -24.93 1.75 -13.45
C MET A 247 -25.47 2.68 -12.35
N GLY A 248 -26.24 3.72 -12.71
CA GLY A 248 -26.93 4.61 -11.80
C GLY A 248 -26.14 5.87 -11.46
N ALA A 249 -26.16 6.30 -10.19
CA ALA A 249 -25.56 7.57 -9.75
C ALA A 249 -24.03 7.66 -9.95
N HIS A 250 -23.35 6.53 -10.16
CA HIS A 250 -21.91 6.43 -10.32
C HIS A 250 -21.58 5.53 -11.52
N HIS A 251 -21.43 6.12 -12.70
CA HIS A 251 -21.00 5.45 -13.93
C HIS A 251 -19.58 5.92 -14.30
N PRO A 252 -18.52 5.44 -13.64
CA PRO A 252 -17.16 5.83 -14.00
C PRO A 252 -16.78 5.27 -15.37
N VAL A 253 -16.17 6.13 -16.20
CA VAL A 253 -15.66 5.79 -17.54
C VAL A 253 -14.17 6.05 -17.68
N SER A 254 -13.51 6.59 -16.66
CA SER A 254 -12.05 6.55 -16.52
C SER A 254 -11.65 6.54 -15.06
N TRP A 255 -10.57 5.84 -14.73
CA TRP A 255 -10.01 5.72 -13.39
C TRP A 255 -8.50 5.42 -13.44
N TYR A 256 -7.85 5.47 -12.28
CA TYR A 256 -6.53 4.90 -12.08
C TYR A 256 -6.50 4.02 -10.83
N GLN A 257 -5.51 3.12 -10.74
CA GLN A 257 -5.18 2.37 -9.54
C GLN A 257 -3.70 1.99 -9.50
N PHE A 258 -3.20 1.68 -8.31
CA PHE A 258 -1.99 0.86 -8.16
C PHE A 258 -2.44 -0.60 -8.07
N TYR A 259 -1.93 -1.46 -8.96
CA TYR A 259 -2.34 -2.86 -9.05
C TYR A 259 -1.10 -3.75 -9.20
N ASP A 260 -1.02 -4.80 -8.37
CA ASP A 260 0.09 -5.76 -8.33
C ASP A 260 1.48 -5.10 -8.44
N ASN A 261 1.74 -4.14 -7.55
CA ASN A 261 2.90 -3.24 -7.48
C ASN A 261 3.09 -2.24 -8.65
N GLY A 262 2.47 -2.47 -9.80
CA GLY A 262 2.48 -1.56 -10.93
C GLY A 262 1.42 -0.46 -10.88
N ARG A 263 1.27 0.24 -12.01
CA ARG A 263 0.30 1.33 -12.20
C ARG A 263 -0.65 0.98 -13.32
N SER A 264 -1.95 1.17 -13.09
CA SER A 264 -2.98 1.01 -14.12
C SER A 264 -3.77 2.31 -14.26
N PHE A 265 -3.87 2.80 -15.49
CA PHE A 265 -4.82 3.85 -15.87
C PHE A 265 -5.74 3.28 -16.95
N TYR A 266 -7.04 3.54 -16.83
CA TYR A 266 -8.03 3.11 -17.81
C TYR A 266 -8.88 4.29 -18.25
N THR A 267 -9.22 4.31 -19.54
CA THR A 267 -10.28 5.17 -20.07
C THR A 267 -11.12 4.41 -21.08
N GLY A 268 -12.43 4.39 -20.86
CA GLY A 268 -13.44 3.86 -21.78
C GLY A 268 -13.72 4.79 -22.96
N LEU A 269 -13.05 5.94 -23.02
CA LEU A 269 -13.01 6.83 -24.19
C LEU A 269 -12.02 6.29 -25.24
N GLY A 270 -12.23 6.64 -26.50
CA GLY A 270 -11.44 6.22 -27.65
C GLY A 270 -12.10 5.17 -28.55
N HIS A 271 -13.45 5.06 -28.54
CA HIS A 271 -14.19 4.16 -29.44
C HIS A 271 -14.10 4.62 -30.90
N THR A 272 -14.21 5.94 -31.11
CA THR A 272 -14.28 6.57 -32.44
C THR A 272 -12.92 7.12 -32.87
N SER A 273 -12.71 7.30 -34.17
CA SER A 273 -11.56 8.02 -34.72
C SER A 273 -11.55 9.50 -34.30
N GLU A 274 -12.74 10.07 -34.14
CA GLU A 274 -13.03 11.46 -33.88
C GLU A 274 -12.56 11.88 -32.48
N SER A 275 -12.68 11.01 -31.47
CA SER A 275 -12.14 11.28 -30.13
C SER A 275 -10.65 11.61 -30.16
N TYR A 276 -9.84 10.93 -30.97
CA TYR A 276 -8.40 11.19 -31.08
C TYR A 276 -8.05 12.53 -31.74
N ALA A 277 -9.04 13.23 -32.33
CA ALA A 277 -8.90 14.60 -32.79
C ALA A 277 -9.32 15.64 -31.73
N ASP A 278 -10.07 15.25 -30.68
CA ASP A 278 -10.45 16.16 -29.60
C ASP A 278 -9.25 16.52 -28.70
N ALA A 279 -9.11 17.81 -28.41
CA ALA A 279 -8.01 18.34 -27.62
C ALA A 279 -8.10 17.90 -26.13
N SER A 280 -9.30 17.70 -25.60
CA SER A 280 -9.50 17.28 -24.21
C SER A 280 -9.18 15.80 -24.03
N PHE A 281 -9.58 14.94 -24.98
CA PHE A 281 -9.20 13.53 -24.98
C PHE A 281 -7.71 13.32 -25.27
N ARG A 282 -7.10 14.02 -26.24
CA ARG A 282 -5.63 13.98 -26.43
C ARG A 282 -4.89 14.35 -25.14
N LYS A 283 -5.36 15.38 -24.42
CA LYS A 283 -4.78 15.80 -23.12
C LYS A 283 -5.00 14.76 -22.02
N HIS A 284 -6.18 14.15 -21.96
CA HIS A 284 -6.51 13.09 -21.01
C HIS A 284 -5.63 11.85 -21.22
N LEU A 285 -5.52 11.39 -22.47
CA LEU A 285 -4.68 10.26 -22.88
C LEU A 285 -3.19 10.54 -22.59
N LEU A 286 -2.69 11.74 -22.92
CA LEU A 286 -1.32 12.18 -22.60
C LEU A 286 -1.02 12.10 -21.10
N GLY A 287 -1.90 12.65 -20.26
CA GLY A 287 -1.72 12.65 -18.81
C GLY A 287 -1.81 11.25 -18.21
N GLY A 288 -2.64 10.37 -18.79
CA GLY A 288 -2.76 8.97 -18.40
C GLY A 288 -1.50 8.17 -18.72
N ILE A 289 -0.97 8.31 -19.94
CA ILE A 289 0.29 7.68 -20.38
C ILE A 289 1.46 8.18 -19.52
N LYS A 290 1.61 9.50 -19.33
CA LYS A 290 2.67 10.07 -18.49
C LYS A 290 2.60 9.56 -17.04
N TRP A 291 1.40 9.45 -16.46
CA TRP A 291 1.24 8.94 -15.10
C TRP A 291 1.54 7.43 -15.01
N ALA A 292 1.01 6.62 -15.92
CA ALA A 292 1.26 5.18 -15.94
C ALA A 292 2.75 4.87 -16.12
N ALA A 293 3.44 5.56 -17.04
CA ALA A 293 4.88 5.44 -17.22
C ALA A 293 5.67 5.86 -15.95
N THR A 294 5.53 7.12 -15.52
CA THR A 294 6.45 7.73 -14.54
C THR A 294 6.03 7.63 -13.07
N GLY A 295 4.79 7.21 -12.78
CA GLY A 295 4.13 7.43 -11.48
C GLY A 295 3.56 8.83 -11.29
N GLY A 296 3.61 9.65 -12.36
CA GLY A 296 3.67 11.09 -12.25
C GLY A 296 5.09 11.52 -11.87
N GLN A 297 5.62 12.51 -12.59
CA GLN A 297 6.73 13.30 -12.04
C GLN A 297 6.31 13.85 -10.67
N PRO A 298 7.20 13.92 -9.66
CA PRO A 298 6.95 14.69 -8.45
C PRO A 298 6.95 16.18 -8.76
N GLY A 299 5.87 16.65 -9.40
CA GLY A 299 5.50 18.06 -9.33
C GLY A 299 5.43 18.46 -7.86
N ALA A 300 5.91 19.66 -7.55
CA ALA A 300 6.12 20.09 -6.17
C ALA A 300 4.84 19.90 -5.34
N VAL A 301 4.88 18.92 -4.42
CA VAL A 301 3.82 18.69 -3.44
C VAL A 301 3.57 20.00 -2.71
N SER A 302 2.33 20.46 -2.70
CA SER A 302 1.94 21.64 -1.92
C SER A 302 1.19 21.20 -0.67
N TRP A 303 1.48 21.81 0.47
CA TRP A 303 0.92 21.37 1.74
C TRP A 303 -0.33 22.17 2.13
N GLY A 304 -1.41 21.47 2.44
CA GLY A 304 -2.56 22.01 3.17
C GLY A 304 -2.38 21.84 4.67
N ILE A 305 -2.96 22.75 5.46
CA ILE A 305 -3.23 22.53 6.88
C ILE A 305 -4.62 21.89 6.98
N MET A 306 -4.74 20.90 7.85
CA MET A 306 -5.97 20.17 8.18
C MET A 306 -6.31 20.37 9.67
N GLU A 307 -7.41 19.77 10.13
CA GLU A 307 -7.85 19.88 11.53
C GLU A 307 -6.76 19.44 12.52
N LYS A 308 -6.63 20.19 13.63
CA LYS A 308 -5.60 19.96 14.64
C LYS A 308 -5.84 18.62 15.35
N ALA A 309 -4.75 17.90 15.61
CA ALA A 309 -4.80 16.74 16.48
C ALA A 309 -5.32 17.16 17.88
N PRO A 310 -6.27 16.45 18.50
CA PRO A 310 -6.89 16.90 19.75
C PRO A 310 -5.95 17.01 20.96
N ILE A 311 -4.74 16.46 20.85
CA ILE A 311 -3.59 16.76 21.71
C ILE A 311 -2.34 16.89 20.85
N ALA A 312 -1.47 17.85 21.18
CA ALA A 312 -0.11 17.90 20.66
C ALA A 312 0.70 16.71 21.20
N ARG A 313 1.53 16.08 20.36
CA ARG A 313 2.33 14.91 20.78
C ARG A 313 3.50 14.60 19.85
N TRP A 314 4.47 13.85 20.36
CA TRP A 314 5.59 13.25 19.61
C TRP A 314 5.81 11.78 20.00
N GLU A 315 6.79 11.10 19.40
CA GLU A 315 7.15 9.68 19.65
C GLU A 315 5.99 8.67 19.67
N SER A 316 4.94 9.02 18.92
CA SER A 316 3.68 8.29 18.79
C SER A 316 3.82 7.23 17.72
N GLN A 317 3.13 6.10 17.89
CA GLN A 317 3.03 5.12 16.81
C GLN A 317 1.88 5.52 15.89
N GLY A 318 1.94 5.11 14.62
CA GLY A 318 0.82 5.34 13.70
C GLY A 318 1.07 4.86 12.29
N LEU A 319 -0.03 4.77 11.53
CA LEU A 319 -0.05 4.30 10.14
C LEU A 319 -1.36 4.71 9.44
N GLY A 320 -1.39 4.55 8.12
CA GLY A 320 -2.61 4.72 7.31
C GLY A 320 -3.38 3.40 7.19
N ALA A 321 -4.68 3.42 7.46
CA ALA A 321 -5.58 2.27 7.28
C ALA A 321 -7.02 2.73 7.00
N GLU A 322 -7.80 1.94 6.26
CA GLU A 322 -9.23 2.18 5.96
C GLU A 322 -9.61 3.63 5.56
N GLY A 323 -8.71 4.32 4.82
CA GLY A 323 -8.93 5.70 4.38
C GLY A 323 -8.71 6.78 5.45
N LYS A 324 -8.09 6.44 6.59
CA LYS A 324 -7.76 7.32 7.73
C LYS A 324 -6.29 7.22 8.14
N LEU A 325 -5.79 8.22 8.89
CA LEU A 325 -4.52 8.16 9.61
C LEU A 325 -4.78 7.80 11.07
N PHE A 326 -4.18 6.73 11.59
CA PHE A 326 -4.27 6.34 13.01
C PHE A 326 -3.03 6.80 13.78
N VAL A 327 -3.24 7.32 14.99
CA VAL A 327 -2.21 7.82 15.92
C VAL A 327 -2.44 7.21 17.30
N PHE A 328 -1.41 6.55 17.83
CA PHE A 328 -1.43 5.76 19.05
C PHE A 328 -0.38 6.27 20.04
N GLY A 329 -0.78 6.48 21.29
CA GLY A 329 0.11 6.82 22.40
C GLY A 329 1.00 8.04 22.15
N GLY A 330 2.28 7.91 22.52
CA GLY A 330 3.29 8.97 22.40
C GLY A 330 3.43 9.84 23.64
N ASP A 331 4.13 10.96 23.50
CA ASP A 331 4.49 11.90 24.57
C ASP A 331 3.85 13.27 24.34
N LYS A 332 3.28 13.91 25.37
CA LYS A 332 2.49 15.15 25.26
C LYS A 332 3.29 16.46 25.36
N ASN A 333 4.48 16.42 25.91
CA ASN A 333 5.38 17.56 26.13
C ASN A 333 6.83 17.13 25.87
N GLY A 334 7.70 18.08 25.50
CA GLY A 334 9.15 17.82 25.37
C GLY A 334 9.95 18.14 26.64
N VAL A 335 9.35 18.86 27.60
CA VAL A 335 10.01 19.30 28.84
C VAL A 335 9.87 18.25 29.94
N VAL A 336 10.96 17.91 30.62
CA VAL A 336 10.98 16.94 31.73
C VAL A 336 10.15 17.45 32.93
N PRO A 337 9.23 16.64 33.52
CA PRO A 337 8.90 15.27 33.15
C PRO A 337 8.01 15.17 31.90
N VAL A 338 8.40 14.27 30.99
CA VAL A 338 7.68 13.96 29.76
C VAL A 338 6.46 13.09 30.10
N GLU A 339 5.26 13.54 29.80
CA GLU A 339 3.99 12.84 30.03
C GLU A 339 3.67 11.92 28.85
N ALA A 340 3.92 10.62 29.03
CA ALA A 340 3.50 9.59 28.09
C ALA A 340 1.97 9.40 28.14
N THR A 341 1.36 9.08 27.00
CA THR A 341 -0.09 8.85 26.88
C THR A 341 -0.43 7.51 26.23
N ALA A 342 -1.65 7.03 26.47
CA ALA A 342 -2.26 5.88 25.80
C ALA A 342 -3.33 6.31 24.76
N GLU A 343 -3.57 7.61 24.62
CA GLU A 343 -4.76 8.13 23.95
C GLU A 343 -4.73 7.91 22.44
N THR A 344 -5.67 7.13 21.92
CA THR A 344 -5.70 6.68 20.52
C THR A 344 -6.70 7.47 19.70
N TYR A 345 -6.33 7.87 18.49
CA TYR A 345 -7.18 8.66 17.60
C TYR A 345 -7.03 8.25 16.14
N ALA A 346 -8.07 8.51 15.34
CA ALA A 346 -8.00 8.45 13.88
C ALA A 346 -8.42 9.78 13.25
N PHE A 347 -7.70 10.23 12.23
CA PHE A 347 -8.03 11.37 11.39
C PHE A 347 -8.63 10.91 10.07
N ASP A 348 -9.82 11.40 9.75
CA ASP A 348 -10.44 11.23 8.43
C ASP A 348 -10.22 12.50 7.58
N PRO A 349 -9.46 12.44 6.47
CA PRO A 349 -9.22 13.59 5.61
C PRO A 349 -10.45 13.98 4.75
N ARG A 350 -11.45 13.10 4.60
CA ARG A 350 -12.64 13.35 3.77
C ARG A 350 -13.62 14.26 4.49
N SER A 351 -13.76 14.08 5.81
CA SER A 351 -14.55 14.97 6.69
C SER A 351 -13.70 16.02 7.41
N ASN A 352 -12.37 15.99 7.24
CA ASN A 352 -11.40 16.82 7.96
C ASN A 352 -11.63 16.79 9.49
N SER A 353 -11.68 15.60 10.08
CA SER A 353 -12.08 15.43 11.48
C SER A 353 -11.33 14.32 12.19
N TRP A 354 -10.99 14.56 13.46
CA TRP A 354 -10.43 13.55 14.36
C TRP A 354 -11.53 12.83 15.16
N SER A 355 -11.36 11.53 15.35
CA SER A 355 -12.17 10.68 16.23
C SER A 355 -11.29 10.13 17.36
N ARG A 356 -11.77 10.20 18.61
CA ARG A 356 -11.18 9.49 19.74
C ARG A 356 -11.60 8.01 19.67
N LEU A 357 -10.65 7.13 19.94
CA LEU A 357 -10.79 5.68 19.90
C LEU A 357 -10.39 5.08 21.26
N LYS A 358 -10.44 3.76 21.39
CA LYS A 358 -10.06 3.04 22.61
C LYS A 358 -8.57 3.24 22.92
N ASP A 359 -8.30 3.80 24.09
CA ASP A 359 -6.94 4.02 24.58
C ASP A 359 -6.16 2.70 24.73
N MET A 360 -4.83 2.77 24.53
CA MET A 360 -3.93 1.61 24.59
C MET A 360 -3.92 0.94 25.97
N PRO A 361 -3.71 -0.38 26.07
CA PRO A 361 -3.64 -1.08 27.37
C PRO A 361 -2.39 -0.76 28.22
N GLU A 362 -1.40 -0.06 27.66
CA GLU A 362 -0.12 0.25 28.29
C GLU A 362 0.33 1.65 27.80
N LEU A 363 0.95 2.45 28.69
CA LEU A 363 1.46 3.80 28.35
C LEU A 363 2.76 3.67 27.56
N VAL A 364 2.65 3.50 26.24
CA VAL A 364 3.77 3.16 25.35
C VAL A 364 4.08 4.26 24.34
N HIS A 365 5.37 4.55 24.22
CA HIS A 365 5.97 5.44 23.22
C HIS A 365 7.13 4.69 22.54
N HIS A 366 7.57 5.12 21.35
CA HIS A 366 8.67 4.48 20.60
C HIS A 366 8.48 2.98 20.26
N ALA A 367 7.26 2.45 20.21
CA ALA A 367 7.01 1.06 19.80
C ALA A 367 6.99 0.89 18.28
N GLY A 368 7.35 -0.31 17.80
CA GLY A 368 7.27 -0.64 16.37
C GLY A 368 5.84 -1.00 15.97
N GLN A 369 5.37 -0.49 14.83
CA GLN A 369 3.97 -0.60 14.39
C GLN A 369 3.81 -1.22 12.98
N ALA A 370 2.83 -2.10 12.81
CA ALA A 370 2.50 -2.72 11.52
C ALA A 370 0.99 -2.99 11.38
N LEU A 371 0.49 -3.15 10.15
CA LEU A 371 -0.91 -3.48 9.85
C LEU A 371 -1.00 -4.91 9.26
N ASP A 372 -1.88 -5.74 9.81
CA ASP A 372 -2.31 -7.01 9.21
C ASP A 372 -3.82 -6.97 8.94
N GLY A 373 -4.20 -6.68 7.69
CA GLY A 373 -5.59 -6.50 7.29
C GLY A 373 -6.23 -5.29 8.00
N ARG A 374 -6.98 -5.56 9.08
CA ARG A 374 -7.61 -4.56 9.98
C ARG A 374 -7.01 -4.51 11.38
N THR A 375 -6.07 -5.41 11.69
CA THR A 375 -5.40 -5.44 12.99
C THR A 375 -4.12 -4.61 12.93
N VAL A 376 -4.05 -3.53 13.71
CA VAL A 376 -2.79 -2.82 13.99
C VAL A 376 -2.05 -3.57 15.08
N TRP A 377 -0.79 -3.88 14.85
CA TRP A 377 0.12 -4.48 15.80
C TRP A 377 1.10 -3.43 16.31
N ILE A 378 1.20 -3.28 17.63
CA ILE A 378 2.16 -2.43 18.33
C ILE A 378 3.05 -3.35 19.16
N ALA A 379 4.38 -3.32 18.94
CA ALA A 379 5.33 -4.23 19.57
C ALA A 379 6.45 -3.51 20.31
N GLY A 380 6.69 -3.93 21.56
CA GLY A 380 7.73 -3.35 22.40
C GLY A 380 7.44 -1.89 22.77
N GLY A 381 8.46 -1.05 22.73
CA GLY A 381 8.43 0.36 23.08
C GLY A 381 9.02 0.67 24.46
N PHE A 382 9.11 1.96 24.76
CA PHE A 382 9.40 2.51 26.07
C PHE A 382 8.09 2.67 26.85
N VAL A 383 8.13 2.52 28.18
CA VAL A 383 6.92 2.57 29.04
C VAL A 383 6.97 3.73 30.02
N GLY A 384 5.89 4.51 30.01
CA GLY A 384 5.55 5.50 31.02
C GLY A 384 6.32 6.82 30.94
N SER A 385 5.81 7.81 31.67
CA SER A 385 6.34 9.16 31.71
C SER A 385 7.81 9.22 32.14
N THR A 386 8.64 9.96 31.40
CA THR A 386 10.07 10.12 31.71
C THR A 386 10.30 11.27 32.70
N GLY A 387 11.21 11.13 33.67
CA GLY A 387 11.35 12.12 34.74
C GLY A 387 12.62 11.97 35.58
N ILE A 388 12.97 12.97 36.38
CA ILE A 388 14.15 12.91 37.27
C ILE A 388 13.91 11.81 38.32
N GLY A 389 14.66 10.71 38.21
CA GLY A 389 14.48 9.47 39.00
C GLY A 389 13.47 8.47 38.41
N GLY A 390 12.64 8.89 37.45
CA GLY A 390 11.70 8.04 36.72
C GLY A 390 12.42 7.16 35.70
N GLY A 391 12.42 5.86 35.93
CA GLY A 391 13.14 4.89 35.10
C GLY A 391 12.36 4.43 33.87
N VAL A 392 12.56 5.09 32.72
CA VAL A 392 12.07 4.58 31.43
C VAL A 392 12.51 3.13 31.25
N SER A 393 11.54 2.24 31.07
CA SER A 393 11.77 0.81 30.96
C SER A 393 11.20 0.31 29.64
N THR A 394 11.98 -0.44 28.86
CA THR A 394 11.46 -1.13 27.66
C THR A 394 10.50 -2.26 28.03
N THR A 395 9.42 -2.42 27.27
CA THR A 395 8.50 -3.57 27.38
C THR A 395 8.80 -4.64 26.33
N ALA A 396 8.34 -5.86 26.61
CA ALA A 396 8.29 -6.97 25.66
C ALA A 396 6.85 -7.27 25.20
N ASN A 397 5.87 -6.50 25.66
CA ASN A 397 4.47 -6.69 25.31
C ASN A 397 4.24 -6.41 23.81
N VAL A 398 3.23 -7.07 23.26
CA VAL A 398 2.73 -6.85 21.91
C VAL A 398 1.23 -6.72 22.01
N TRP A 399 0.69 -5.64 21.45
CA TRP A 399 -0.71 -5.28 21.49
C TRP A 399 -1.31 -5.28 20.09
N LYS A 400 -2.54 -5.78 19.99
CA LYS A 400 -3.30 -5.90 18.73
C LYS A 400 -4.57 -5.08 18.85
N TYR A 401 -4.69 -4.03 18.05
CA TYR A 401 -5.88 -3.21 17.93
C TYR A 401 -6.67 -3.60 16.69
N ASP A 402 -7.93 -4.02 16.84
CA ASP A 402 -8.82 -4.25 15.72
C ASP A 402 -9.62 -2.98 15.40
N ILE A 403 -9.39 -2.44 14.20
CA ILE A 403 -9.99 -1.17 13.75
C ILE A 403 -11.52 -1.24 13.67
N ALA A 404 -12.08 -2.39 13.30
CA ALA A 404 -13.52 -2.53 13.07
C ALA A 404 -14.36 -2.61 14.36
N SER A 405 -13.77 -3.08 15.46
CA SER A 405 -14.44 -3.22 16.76
C SER A 405 -14.02 -2.19 17.82
N ASP A 406 -12.98 -1.39 17.55
CA ASP A 406 -12.34 -0.50 18.54
C ASP A 406 -11.87 -1.25 19.80
N THR A 407 -11.26 -2.43 19.62
CA THR A 407 -10.81 -3.30 20.73
C THR A 407 -9.33 -3.61 20.69
N TRP A 408 -8.75 -3.73 21.89
CA TRP A 408 -7.37 -4.18 22.09
C TRP A 408 -7.31 -5.60 22.64
N THR A 409 -6.39 -6.40 22.14
CA THR A 409 -6.05 -7.73 22.65
C THR A 409 -4.54 -7.91 22.74
N ALA A 410 -4.07 -8.85 23.55
CA ALA A 410 -2.64 -9.19 23.63
C ALA A 410 -2.21 -10.07 22.44
N GLY A 411 -1.03 -9.78 21.90
CA GLY A 411 -0.28 -10.67 21.00
C GLY A 411 0.79 -11.49 21.74
N PRO A 412 1.48 -12.42 21.06
CA PRO A 412 2.65 -13.09 21.60
C PRO A 412 3.74 -12.06 21.93
N LYS A 413 4.29 -12.09 23.16
CA LYS A 413 5.35 -11.18 23.60
C LYS A 413 6.65 -11.36 22.81
N LEU A 414 7.39 -10.28 22.60
CA LEU A 414 8.75 -10.31 22.05
C LEU A 414 9.67 -11.19 22.94
N PRO A 415 10.69 -11.88 22.37
CA PRO A 415 11.61 -12.72 23.15
C PRO A 415 12.39 -11.97 24.24
N ALA A 416 12.63 -10.67 24.05
CA ALA A 416 13.18 -9.77 25.06
C ALA A 416 12.57 -8.36 24.91
N PRO A 417 12.63 -7.51 25.95
CA PRO A 417 12.17 -6.13 25.85
C PRO A 417 12.96 -5.32 24.82
N ARG A 418 12.26 -4.45 24.07
CA ARG A 418 12.89 -3.60 23.05
C ARG A 418 12.05 -2.36 22.74
N GLY A 419 12.67 -1.20 22.57
CA GLY A 419 12.03 0.05 22.11
C GLY A 419 12.85 0.75 21.03
N GLY A 420 12.21 1.58 20.21
CA GLY A 420 12.85 2.24 19.06
C GLY A 420 13.31 1.28 17.95
N GLY A 421 12.76 0.07 17.90
CA GLY A 421 12.99 -0.92 16.84
C GLY A 421 11.83 -0.95 15.84
N ALA A 422 12.10 -1.40 14.63
CA ALA A 422 11.11 -1.48 13.56
C ALA A 422 10.27 -2.76 13.67
N LEU A 423 8.97 -2.64 13.37
CA LEU A 423 8.06 -3.77 13.14
C LEU A 423 7.54 -3.69 11.71
N VAL A 424 7.62 -4.77 10.94
CA VAL A 424 7.21 -4.81 9.54
C VAL A 424 6.43 -6.09 9.23
N ARG A 425 5.26 -5.98 8.59
CA ARG A 425 4.58 -7.15 8.01
C ARG A 425 5.11 -7.42 6.60
N LEU A 426 5.56 -8.64 6.34
CA LEU A 426 5.74 -9.17 5.00
C LEU A 426 4.92 -10.47 4.87
N ASP A 427 4.10 -10.56 3.83
CA ASP A 427 3.20 -11.71 3.58
C ASP A 427 2.41 -12.18 4.82
N ARG A 428 2.77 -13.31 5.43
CA ARG A 428 2.14 -13.84 6.66
C ARG A 428 3.08 -13.84 7.87
N GLU A 429 4.10 -12.99 7.84
CA GLU A 429 5.07 -12.83 8.93
C GLU A 429 5.15 -11.37 9.42
N LEU A 430 5.30 -11.21 10.72
CA LEU A 430 5.77 -9.96 11.33
C LEU A 430 7.26 -10.10 11.64
N HIS A 431 8.04 -9.11 11.24
CA HIS A 431 9.46 -9.02 11.50
C HIS A 431 9.70 -7.83 12.43
N PHE A 432 10.22 -8.09 13.63
CA PHE A 432 10.72 -7.06 14.53
C PHE A 432 12.26 -7.02 14.44
N PHE A 433 12.87 -5.85 14.29
CA PHE A 433 14.34 -5.74 14.23
C PHE A 433 14.89 -4.40 14.75
N GLY A 434 16.14 -4.45 15.22
CA GLY A 434 16.83 -3.30 15.79
C GLY A 434 16.30 -2.88 17.17
N GLY A 435 16.47 -1.60 17.49
CA GLY A 435 16.04 -0.99 18.74
C GLY A 435 17.00 -1.23 19.91
N ALA A 436 16.62 -0.67 21.05
CA ALA A 436 17.40 -0.70 22.29
C ALA A 436 16.67 -1.43 23.43
N ILE A 437 17.43 -1.89 24.42
CA ILE A 437 16.95 -1.97 25.82
C ILE A 437 17.21 -0.62 26.47
N ARG A 438 16.25 -0.14 27.27
CA ARG A 438 16.37 1.07 28.08
C ARG A 438 15.83 0.79 29.48
N THR A 439 16.62 1.13 30.50
CA THR A 439 16.32 0.98 31.93
C THR A 439 17.01 2.10 32.72
N GLN A 440 16.87 2.13 34.05
CA GLN A 440 17.66 3.02 34.93
C GLN A 440 19.19 2.79 34.90
N LYS A 441 19.68 1.67 34.33
CA LYS A 441 21.09 1.24 34.42
C LYS A 441 21.75 0.90 33.08
N GLU A 442 20.96 0.75 32.03
CA GLU A 442 21.41 0.34 30.70
C GLU A 442 20.57 1.07 29.65
N TYR A 443 21.23 1.62 28.65
CA TYR A 443 20.64 2.02 27.38
C TYR A 443 21.56 1.50 26.29
N ARG A 444 21.10 0.52 25.51
CA ARG A 444 21.97 -0.27 24.62
C ARG A 444 21.20 -0.82 23.42
N ASP A 445 21.81 -0.69 22.24
CA ASP A 445 21.27 -1.16 20.97
C ASP A 445 21.53 -2.66 20.71
N PHE A 446 20.59 -3.29 20.00
CA PHE A 446 20.64 -4.70 19.65
C PHE A 446 20.24 -4.91 18.17
N PRO A 447 20.99 -5.74 17.41
CA PRO A 447 20.68 -6.04 16.01
C PRO A 447 19.67 -7.18 15.85
N THR A 448 19.13 -7.74 16.95
CA THR A 448 18.26 -8.93 16.95
C THR A 448 17.08 -8.77 15.99
N HIS A 449 16.90 -9.73 15.09
CA HIS A 449 15.79 -9.80 14.14
C HIS A 449 14.90 -10.98 14.55
N TRP A 450 13.68 -10.70 14.99
CA TRP A 450 12.68 -11.71 15.37
C TRP A 450 11.56 -11.78 14.34
N VAL A 451 11.01 -12.98 14.14
CA VAL A 451 9.94 -13.28 13.20
C VAL A 451 8.78 -13.97 13.91
N LEU A 452 7.55 -13.54 13.65
CA LEU A 452 6.32 -14.18 14.10
C LEU A 452 5.47 -14.55 12.89
N ASN A 453 5.24 -15.86 12.71
CA ASN A 453 4.27 -16.34 11.75
C ASN A 453 2.84 -16.02 12.24
N LEU A 454 2.08 -15.27 11.45
CA LEU A 454 0.75 -14.76 11.81
C LEU A 454 -0.34 -15.84 11.79
N ASP A 455 -0.14 -16.90 11.03
CA ASP A 455 -1.03 -18.06 10.95
C ASP A 455 -0.76 -19.09 12.06
N ASN A 456 0.41 -19.02 12.70
CA ASN A 456 0.80 -19.82 13.86
C ASN A 456 1.35 -18.96 15.01
N GLN A 457 0.57 -17.97 15.45
CA GLN A 457 0.90 -17.10 16.59
C GLN A 457 1.24 -17.89 17.87
N GLY A 458 0.67 -19.09 18.04
CA GLY A 458 0.91 -19.98 19.18
C GLY A 458 2.32 -20.57 19.25
N ALA A 459 3.04 -20.64 18.13
CA ALA A 459 4.47 -20.99 18.14
C ALA A 459 5.34 -19.89 18.77
N GLY A 460 4.84 -18.65 18.84
CA GLY A 460 5.58 -17.48 19.31
C GLY A 460 6.71 -17.06 18.38
N TRP A 461 7.33 -15.92 18.69
CA TRP A 461 8.46 -15.36 17.93
C TRP A 461 9.63 -16.35 17.84
N LYS A 462 10.39 -16.26 16.76
CA LYS A 462 11.65 -16.97 16.50
C LYS A 462 12.73 -15.96 16.17
N GLU A 463 13.98 -16.23 16.52
CA GLU A 463 15.09 -15.40 16.09
C GLU A 463 15.56 -15.81 14.70
N ASN A 464 15.75 -14.81 13.83
CA ASN A 464 16.28 -15.01 12.49
C ASN A 464 17.80 -15.25 12.56
N VAL A 465 18.30 -16.12 11.69
CA VAL A 465 19.74 -16.46 11.64
C VAL A 465 20.62 -15.32 11.14
N GLN A 466 20.03 -14.33 10.45
CA GLN A 466 20.70 -13.08 10.10
C GLN A 466 20.12 -11.91 10.89
N PRO A 467 20.87 -11.32 11.84
CA PRO A 467 20.46 -10.11 12.52
C PRO A 467 20.57 -8.89 11.60
N TYR A 468 19.94 -7.78 11.97
CA TYR A 468 19.99 -6.52 11.22
C TYR A 468 21.41 -5.91 11.26
N PRO A 469 22.04 -5.49 10.14
CA PRO A 469 23.49 -5.16 10.11
C PRO A 469 23.93 -3.95 10.94
N ASN A 470 23.01 -3.14 11.44
CA ASN A 470 23.30 -1.97 12.26
C ASN A 470 22.66 -2.11 13.65
N ASN A 471 23.46 -2.02 14.71
CA ASN A 471 22.95 -1.68 16.03
C ASN A 471 22.44 -0.23 15.98
N VAL A 472 21.12 -0.01 15.95
CA VAL A 472 20.49 1.32 15.98
C VAL A 472 19.12 1.27 16.66
N ASN A 473 18.70 2.41 17.21
CA ASN A 473 17.34 2.69 17.70
C ASN A 473 16.72 3.91 16.97
N HIS A 474 15.45 4.23 17.23
CA HIS A 474 14.62 5.21 16.50
C HIS A 474 14.66 5.09 14.96
N MET A 475 14.90 3.88 14.46
CA MET A 475 14.94 3.56 13.04
C MET A 475 13.54 3.31 12.49
N ALA A 476 13.39 3.41 11.16
CA ALA A 476 12.19 2.94 10.48
C ALA A 476 12.39 1.58 9.81
N GLY A 477 11.28 0.90 9.54
CA GLY A 477 11.24 -0.26 8.66
C GLY A 477 10.00 -0.26 7.78
N ALA A 478 10.11 -0.80 6.57
CA ALA A 478 9.00 -0.89 5.62
C ALA A 478 9.09 -2.13 4.73
N ALA A 479 7.96 -2.73 4.38
CA ALA A 479 7.87 -3.78 3.37
C ALA A 479 7.68 -3.17 1.98
N LEU A 480 8.54 -3.50 1.03
CA LEU A 480 8.54 -2.97 -0.33
C LEU A 480 9.05 -4.05 -1.31
N ASN A 481 8.36 -4.23 -2.43
CA ASN A 481 8.76 -5.13 -3.54
C ASN A 481 9.14 -6.57 -3.09
N GLY A 482 8.41 -7.13 -2.12
CA GLY A 482 8.67 -8.48 -1.57
C GLY A 482 9.90 -8.58 -0.65
N LYS A 483 10.38 -7.44 -0.14
CA LYS A 483 11.56 -7.30 0.72
C LYS A 483 11.25 -6.38 1.90
N ILE A 484 12.14 -6.34 2.90
CA ILE A 484 12.02 -5.43 4.05
C ILE A 484 13.20 -4.48 4.06
N TYR A 485 12.94 -3.18 4.17
CA TYR A 485 13.96 -2.15 4.30
C TYR A 485 14.07 -1.73 5.76
N GLY A 486 15.29 -1.63 6.28
CA GLY A 486 15.63 -0.98 7.55
C GLY A 486 16.34 0.34 7.27
N VAL A 487 15.86 1.43 7.85
CA VAL A 487 16.11 2.79 7.36
C VAL A 487 16.56 3.70 8.52
N GLY A 488 17.77 4.24 8.42
CA GLY A 488 18.29 5.23 9.36
C GLY A 488 18.39 4.72 10.81
N GLY A 489 17.99 5.58 11.74
CA GLY A 489 18.13 5.39 13.19
C GLY A 489 19.44 5.96 13.73
N GLN A 490 19.64 5.82 15.04
CA GLN A 490 20.77 6.36 15.78
C GLN A 490 21.48 5.29 16.63
N LYS A 491 22.75 5.53 16.96
CA LYS A 491 23.65 4.57 17.63
C LYS A 491 24.02 4.99 19.06
N ASP A 492 24.24 3.99 19.90
CA ASP A 492 25.00 4.06 21.16
C ASP A 492 24.50 5.13 22.14
N SER A 493 23.18 5.33 22.20
CA SER A 493 22.48 6.37 22.98
C SER A 493 22.86 7.83 22.65
N GLN A 494 23.48 8.08 21.48
CA GLN A 494 23.90 9.42 21.05
C GLN A 494 22.78 10.16 20.31
N GLU A 495 21.74 10.55 21.05
CA GLU A 495 20.55 11.33 20.63
C GLU A 495 20.85 12.67 19.88
N THR A 496 22.13 13.04 19.75
CA THR A 496 22.59 14.33 19.21
C THR A 496 23.67 14.21 18.14
N GLY A 497 24.01 12.99 17.69
CA GLY A 497 25.11 12.79 16.73
C GLY A 497 25.34 11.35 16.26
N GLY A 498 24.61 10.37 16.78
CA GLY A 498 24.72 8.96 16.41
C GLY A 498 23.90 8.55 15.20
N ASN A 499 23.20 9.48 14.53
CA ASN A 499 22.22 9.16 13.50
C ASN A 499 22.93 8.65 12.24
N THR A 500 22.33 7.71 11.52
CA THR A 500 22.91 7.15 10.29
C THR A 500 22.08 7.46 9.05
N ALA A 501 22.76 7.54 7.90
CA ALA A 501 22.14 7.57 6.57
C ALA A 501 21.92 6.14 6.01
N SER A 502 22.47 5.11 6.66
CA SER A 502 22.46 3.73 6.17
C SER A 502 21.05 3.21 5.95
N VAL A 503 20.88 2.48 4.85
CA VAL A 503 19.68 1.70 4.55
C VAL A 503 20.11 0.30 4.13
N ASN A 504 19.46 -0.73 4.67
CA ASN A 504 19.69 -2.12 4.31
C ASN A 504 18.36 -2.76 3.89
N VAL A 505 18.42 -3.69 2.94
CA VAL A 505 17.29 -4.49 2.48
C VAL A 505 17.48 -5.95 2.86
N TYR A 506 16.46 -6.56 3.45
CA TYR A 506 16.34 -7.99 3.72
C TYR A 506 15.59 -8.68 2.58
N ASP A 507 16.19 -9.71 2.01
CA ASP A 507 15.51 -10.61 1.08
C ASP A 507 15.10 -11.92 1.79
N PRO A 508 13.80 -12.19 1.99
CA PRO A 508 13.35 -13.43 2.63
C PRO A 508 13.73 -14.69 1.84
N LYS A 509 14.04 -14.57 0.53
CA LYS A 509 14.41 -15.71 -0.32
C LYS A 509 15.85 -16.19 -0.09
N THR A 510 16.72 -15.30 0.39
CA THR A 510 18.11 -15.62 0.75
C THR A 510 18.33 -15.62 2.26
N GLY A 511 17.39 -15.04 3.02
CA GLY A 511 17.52 -14.79 4.45
C GLY A 511 18.55 -13.71 4.78
N ALA A 512 19.05 -12.95 3.81
CA ALA A 512 20.19 -12.04 3.99
C ALA A 512 19.78 -10.56 3.95
N TRP A 513 20.47 -9.75 4.77
CA TRP A 513 20.47 -8.30 4.68
C TRP A 513 21.62 -7.82 3.79
N THR A 514 21.35 -6.88 2.87
CA THR A 514 22.37 -6.19 2.05
C THR A 514 22.19 -4.68 2.11
N PRO A 515 23.27 -3.88 2.10
CA PRO A 515 23.17 -2.43 2.02
C PRO A 515 22.62 -2.01 0.64
N VAL A 516 21.91 -0.88 0.62
CA VAL A 516 21.50 -0.15 -0.59
C VAL A 516 21.98 1.31 -0.48
N SER A 517 21.74 2.14 -1.49
CA SER A 517 22.16 3.55 -1.44
C SER A 517 21.59 4.25 -0.22
N SER A 518 22.49 4.91 0.51
CA SER A 518 22.17 5.60 1.76
C SER A 518 21.39 6.88 1.50
N MET A 519 20.59 7.30 2.48
CA MET A 519 19.84 8.56 2.43
C MET A 519 20.77 9.76 2.17
N PRO A 520 20.31 10.87 1.55
CA PRO A 520 21.15 12.05 1.30
C PRO A 520 21.65 12.76 2.58
N ARG A 521 21.12 12.36 3.74
CA ARG A 521 21.44 12.86 5.08
C ARG A 521 21.20 11.75 6.10
N ALA A 522 21.88 11.80 7.24
CA ALA A 522 21.59 10.91 8.36
C ALA A 522 20.26 11.30 9.02
N LEU A 523 19.41 10.32 9.34
CA LEU A 523 18.11 10.53 9.99
C LEU A 523 17.81 9.49 11.06
N ALA A 524 17.33 9.96 12.20
CA ALA A 524 16.65 9.18 13.23
C ALA A 524 15.27 9.82 13.53
N HIS A 525 14.48 9.19 14.41
CA HIS A 525 13.12 9.62 14.76
C HIS A 525 12.14 9.60 13.58
N VAL A 526 12.28 8.58 12.72
CA VAL A 526 11.50 8.40 11.47
C VAL A 526 10.57 7.17 11.49
N ALA A 527 10.47 6.48 12.62
CA ALA A 527 9.79 5.19 12.77
C ALA A 527 8.30 5.21 12.35
N ALA A 528 7.56 6.26 12.75
CA ALA A 528 6.16 6.47 12.40
C ALA A 528 5.95 7.39 11.17
N SER A 529 7.02 7.86 10.54
CA SER A 529 6.99 8.82 9.42
C SER A 529 7.49 8.25 8.08
N THR A 530 7.72 6.94 8.03
CA THR A 530 8.27 6.22 6.88
C THR A 530 7.24 5.21 6.35
N PHE A 531 6.98 5.24 5.04
CA PHE A 531 5.94 4.43 4.39
C PHE A 531 6.27 4.18 2.91
N THR A 532 5.50 3.33 2.24
CA THR A 532 5.68 3.06 0.80
C THR A 532 4.66 3.80 -0.08
N ARG A 533 5.10 4.15 -1.29
CA ARG A 533 4.32 4.87 -2.30
C ARG A 533 4.63 4.33 -3.70
N GLY A 534 3.68 3.64 -4.34
CA GLY A 534 3.77 3.27 -5.76
C GLY A 534 5.11 2.63 -6.20
N GLY A 535 5.58 1.64 -5.45
CA GLY A 535 6.87 0.96 -5.70
C GLY A 535 8.10 1.65 -5.09
N ARG A 536 7.94 2.74 -4.33
CA ARG A 536 9.01 3.53 -3.69
C ARG A 536 8.88 3.57 -2.17
N LEU A 537 9.96 3.92 -1.49
CA LEU A 537 10.01 4.20 -0.05
C LEU A 537 10.03 5.72 0.16
N VAL A 538 9.23 6.25 1.09
CA VAL A 538 9.19 7.67 1.46
C VAL A 538 9.53 7.81 2.94
N VAL A 539 10.39 8.77 3.27
CA VAL A 539 10.75 9.17 4.65
C VAL A 539 10.38 10.64 4.82
N VAL A 540 9.64 10.95 5.89
CA VAL A 540 9.17 12.31 6.20
C VAL A 540 9.86 12.83 7.48
N ALA A 541 10.55 13.97 7.37
CA ALA A 541 11.12 14.73 8.49
C ALA A 541 12.14 13.92 9.34
N GLY A 542 12.23 14.16 10.65
CA GLY A 542 13.18 13.50 11.57
C GLY A 542 14.37 14.39 11.97
N VAL A 543 15.37 13.80 12.63
CA VAL A 543 16.54 14.51 13.21
C VAL A 543 17.82 14.19 12.45
N THR A 544 18.64 15.20 12.12
CA THR A 544 20.00 15.04 11.54
C THR A 544 21.11 15.44 12.51
N ASN A 545 22.32 14.87 12.34
CA ASN A 545 23.52 15.14 13.16
C ASN A 545 24.09 16.57 13.04
N VAL A 546 23.53 17.42 12.17
CA VAL A 546 23.94 18.82 12.06
C VAL A 546 23.33 19.58 13.24
N GLY A 547 24.15 20.24 14.06
CA GLY A 547 23.65 21.13 15.12
C GLY A 547 23.13 22.45 14.56
N THR A 548 22.20 23.10 15.28
CA THR A 548 21.47 24.31 14.84
C THR A 548 22.35 25.56 14.66
N GLY A 549 23.58 25.56 15.18
CA GLY A 549 24.51 26.68 15.15
C GLY A 549 24.39 27.67 16.30
N ASP A 550 23.35 27.56 17.15
CA ASP A 550 23.13 28.44 18.32
C ASP A 550 23.89 28.00 19.60
N GLY A 551 24.51 26.82 19.59
CA GLY A 551 25.26 26.25 20.73
C GLY A 551 24.46 25.29 21.62
N SER A 552 23.18 25.03 21.30
CA SER A 552 22.39 23.96 21.91
C SER A 552 22.99 22.57 21.59
N LYS A 553 22.71 21.60 22.47
CA LYS A 553 23.10 20.19 22.29
C LYS A 553 21.92 19.40 21.76
N GLY A 554 21.86 19.25 20.44
CA GLY A 554 20.82 18.51 19.73
C GLY A 554 21.24 18.27 18.29
N GLY A 555 20.65 17.25 17.66
CA GLY A 555 20.53 17.24 16.21
C GLY A 555 19.49 18.26 15.75
N THR A 556 19.50 18.64 14.47
CA THR A 556 18.51 19.56 13.90
C THR A 556 17.31 18.79 13.36
N ASP A 557 16.11 19.20 13.75
CA ASP A 557 14.85 18.75 13.17
C ASP A 557 14.76 19.20 11.70
N VAL A 558 14.43 18.30 10.76
CA VAL A 558 14.34 18.63 9.33
C VAL A 558 12.89 18.67 8.83
N ALA A 559 12.64 19.51 7.83
CA ALA A 559 11.37 19.55 7.10
C ALA A 559 11.37 18.65 5.86
N ASN A 560 12.52 18.09 5.46
CA ASN A 560 12.67 17.41 4.19
C ASN A 560 11.83 16.13 4.12
N VAL A 561 11.27 15.89 2.94
CA VAL A 561 10.66 14.62 2.56
C VAL A 561 11.54 14.02 1.47
N ILE A 562 11.97 12.78 1.64
CA ILE A 562 12.86 12.10 0.68
C ILE A 562 12.24 10.78 0.23
N GLU A 563 12.46 10.42 -1.03
CA GLU A 563 11.87 9.24 -1.67
C GLU A 563 12.96 8.43 -2.37
N TYR A 564 12.94 7.11 -2.16
CA TYR A 564 13.91 6.15 -2.69
C TYR A 564 13.30 5.26 -3.77
N ASP A 565 14.03 5.13 -4.87
CA ASP A 565 13.75 4.22 -5.96
C ASP A 565 14.53 2.90 -5.81
N PRO A 566 13.86 1.77 -5.54
CA PRO A 566 14.52 0.46 -5.43
C PRO A 566 14.90 -0.16 -6.78
N ILE A 567 14.50 0.43 -7.91
CA ILE A 567 14.91 -0.01 -9.26
C ILE A 567 16.22 0.68 -9.66
N ASP A 568 16.29 1.98 -9.35
CA ASP A 568 17.37 2.86 -9.76
C ASP A 568 18.50 2.98 -8.70
N ASP A 569 18.28 2.44 -7.50
CA ASP A 569 19.08 2.60 -6.27
C ASP A 569 19.41 4.07 -5.94
N LYS A 570 18.39 4.95 -5.99
CA LYS A 570 18.58 6.40 -5.85
C LYS A 570 17.56 7.07 -4.94
N TRP A 571 18.02 8.08 -4.23
CA TRP A 571 17.18 9.00 -3.46
C TRP A 571 16.91 10.29 -4.24
N ARG A 572 15.71 10.84 -4.08
CA ARG A 572 15.33 12.21 -4.50
C ARG A 572 14.65 12.94 -3.35
N GLU A 573 14.83 14.26 -3.27
CA GLU A 573 14.01 15.08 -2.37
C GLU A 573 12.66 15.39 -3.03
N LEU A 574 11.60 15.38 -2.22
CA LEU A 574 10.28 15.93 -2.54
C LEU A 574 10.13 17.29 -1.85
N SER A 575 9.03 18.01 -2.07
CA SER A 575 8.77 19.27 -1.37
C SER A 575 8.84 19.08 0.16
N PRO A 576 9.63 19.88 0.89
CA PRO A 576 9.67 19.83 2.35
C PRO A 576 8.32 20.23 2.95
N LEU A 577 8.10 19.82 4.19
CA LEU A 577 6.99 20.26 5.04
C LEU A 577 7.06 21.79 5.29
N PRO A 578 5.93 22.44 5.64
CA PRO A 578 5.91 23.87 5.96
C PRO A 578 6.80 24.30 7.14
N ALA A 579 7.13 23.38 8.05
CA ALA A 579 8.11 23.58 9.13
C ALA A 579 8.77 22.23 9.50
N PRO A 580 9.99 22.23 10.05
CA PRO A 580 10.67 21.03 10.53
C PRO A 580 9.93 20.36 11.70
N ARG A 581 10.19 19.06 11.91
CA ARG A 581 9.79 18.32 13.13
C ARG A 581 10.48 16.96 13.25
N GLN A 582 10.77 16.52 14.47
CA GLN A 582 11.11 15.12 14.78
C GLN A 582 9.86 14.29 15.10
N SER A 583 9.95 12.97 14.93
CA SER A 583 8.96 11.98 15.40
C SER A 583 7.48 12.19 15.00
N PRO A 584 7.12 12.73 13.80
CA PRO A 584 5.72 12.80 13.41
C PRO A 584 5.16 11.42 13.05
N VAL A 585 3.85 11.29 13.08
CA VAL A 585 3.16 10.21 12.36
C VAL A 585 2.89 10.68 10.93
N ALA A 586 3.32 9.92 9.93
CA ALA A 586 3.00 10.17 8.53
C ALA A 586 2.65 8.87 7.78
N ALA A 587 1.64 8.94 6.91
CA ALA A 587 1.27 7.85 6.02
C ALA A 587 0.55 8.34 4.77
N ILE A 588 0.41 7.46 3.78
CA ILE A 588 -0.51 7.68 2.65
C ILE A 588 -1.92 7.26 3.03
N VAL A 589 -2.86 8.15 2.76
CA VAL A 589 -4.28 8.01 3.04
C VAL A 589 -5.06 8.58 1.86
N ASN A 590 -5.89 7.75 1.21
CA ASN A 590 -6.61 8.11 -0.04
C ASN A 590 -5.69 8.66 -1.16
N GLY A 591 -4.42 8.23 -1.21
CA GLY A 591 -3.41 8.67 -2.18
C GLY A 591 -2.62 9.93 -1.80
N GLN A 592 -3.03 10.64 -0.73
CA GLN A 592 -2.35 11.82 -0.20
C GLN A 592 -1.47 11.45 1.00
N ILE A 593 -0.31 12.09 1.13
CA ILE A 593 0.51 12.02 2.36
C ILE A 593 -0.18 12.89 3.42
N ILE A 594 -0.47 12.33 4.58
CA ILE A 594 -0.88 13.05 5.79
C ILE A 594 0.26 12.99 6.79
N VAL A 595 0.54 14.11 7.48
CA VAL A 595 1.55 14.23 8.54
C VAL A 595 0.92 14.89 9.75
N SER A 596 1.05 14.33 10.96
CA SER A 596 0.54 14.94 12.19
C SER A 596 1.44 14.62 13.40
N GLY A 597 1.32 15.39 14.48
CA GLY A 597 2.21 15.30 15.64
C GLY A 597 3.67 15.60 15.31
N GLY A 598 4.57 15.11 16.15
CA GLY A 598 6.00 15.41 16.13
C GLY A 598 6.34 16.63 16.99
N ASP A 599 7.62 16.83 17.22
CA ASP A 599 8.19 17.87 18.08
C ASP A 599 9.12 18.81 17.30
N TYR A 600 9.27 20.05 17.78
CA TYR A 600 10.37 20.92 17.39
C TYR A 600 10.93 21.62 18.63
N LEU A 601 12.23 21.46 18.89
CA LEU A 601 12.93 22.04 20.05
C LEU A 601 12.18 21.83 21.40
N GLN A 602 11.70 20.62 21.67
CA GLN A 602 10.95 20.23 22.89
C GLN A 602 9.56 20.87 23.02
N GLN A 603 8.98 21.36 21.91
CA GLN A 603 7.58 21.77 21.80
C GLN A 603 6.82 20.86 20.81
N PRO A 604 6.00 19.92 21.31
CA PRO A 604 5.18 19.07 20.45
C PRO A 604 4.10 19.84 19.68
N TYR A 605 3.81 19.38 18.47
CA TYR A 605 2.81 19.98 17.59
C TYR A 605 1.48 19.22 17.62
N ASP A 606 0.39 19.97 17.46
CA ASP A 606 -0.95 19.49 17.10
C ASP A 606 -1.24 19.59 15.59
N THR A 607 -0.31 20.14 14.81
CA THR A 607 -0.57 20.57 13.43
C THR A 607 -0.55 19.40 12.45
N THR A 608 -1.70 19.16 11.83
CA THR A 608 -1.88 18.19 10.74
C THR A 608 -1.68 18.85 9.37
N TRP A 609 -0.89 18.22 8.51
CA TRP A 609 -0.69 18.61 7.12
C TRP A 609 -1.14 17.51 6.15
N ILE A 610 -1.53 17.92 4.93
CA ILE A 610 -1.87 17.01 3.83
C ILE A 610 -1.23 17.46 2.52
N SER A 611 -0.74 16.52 1.71
CA SER A 611 -0.25 16.80 0.35
C SER A 611 -1.40 17.09 -0.62
N LYS A 612 -1.26 18.15 -1.41
CA LYS A 612 -2.11 18.52 -2.55
C LYS A 612 -1.31 18.40 -3.84
#